data_AF-A0A7W8IJH1-F1
#
_entry.id   AF-A0A7W8IJH1-F1
#
_cell.length_a   1.000
_cell.length_b   1.000
_cell.length_c   1.000
_cell.angle_alpha   90.00
_cell.angle_beta   90.00
_cell.angle_gamma   90.00
#
_symmetry.space_group_name_H-M   'P 1'
#
loop_
_entity.id
_entity.type
_entity.pdbx_description
1 polymer ?
#
loop_
_entity_poly.entity_id
_entity_poly.type
_entity_poly.pdbx_seq_one_letter_code
_entity_poly.pdbx_strand_id
1 'polypeptide(L)'
;MPRERPVPATQSFENFITFWLSMALCDPNSGFVRGPCIPDSDKNNPTSAGSAFLEMQFYPPGNPPFITQISCDLTHWCASLHINSLENMDNGNLNPNCTETTNFAFIQTDGIPIGPPGPNTVTDASFIPNSRTLLMNQGDRLRVTILDVPGDVLGGVMTMIQDLTTGQSGFMVASAHNGYQTTNPNTCVGTNFSFHPEFDTAKFGNFTSWAALQANVNFSMELGHFTPGAHGDNDSDDAPCFPGPTVAGCFNFATGGDIDFDGSSYLFDWPDGTRNNATSIAIQSAKGGGIGPLSPSDDTGKYDQPFPIIQIETDVAASESTCKPNGVGCVVPPVGAQFYPFYAITKNGGNDDSYDDRENCTLVFGNFTNPDFNTFGRDAQYGASNLYWFFGQNSSGPRTNPCIPHPKDHDER
;
A
#
# COMPACT_ATOMS: atom_id res chain seq x y z
N MET A 1 -9.11 8.86 -6.91
CA MET A 1 -9.65 7.50 -6.70
C MET A 1 -10.12 6.90 -8.00
N PRO A 2 -10.03 5.57 -8.18
CA PRO A 2 -10.66 4.88 -9.30
C PRO A 2 -12.17 5.15 -9.40
N ARG A 3 -12.68 5.03 -10.62
CA ARG A 3 -14.10 4.99 -10.97
C ARG A 3 -14.42 3.64 -11.56
N GLU A 4 -15.38 2.97 -10.98
CA GLU A 4 -15.98 1.78 -11.55
C GLU A 4 -16.76 2.12 -12.81
N ARG A 5 -16.88 1.14 -13.69
CA ARG A 5 -17.68 1.22 -14.92
C ARG A 5 -18.85 0.25 -14.82
N PRO A 6 -19.99 0.52 -15.48
CA PRO A 6 -21.06 -0.47 -15.52
C PRO A 6 -20.56 -1.80 -16.07
N VAL A 7 -20.95 -2.90 -15.43
CA VAL A 7 -20.72 -4.27 -15.92
C VAL A 7 -21.19 -4.40 -17.39
N PRO A 8 -20.48 -5.17 -18.24
CA PRO A 8 -19.47 -6.17 -17.91
C PRO A 8 -18.02 -5.63 -17.87
N ALA A 9 -17.82 -4.33 -17.65
CA ALA A 9 -16.47 -3.82 -17.44
C ALA A 9 -15.85 -4.38 -16.15
N THR A 10 -14.55 -4.64 -16.16
CA THR A 10 -13.82 -5.13 -14.98
C THR A 10 -13.79 -4.05 -13.89
N GLN A 11 -14.10 -4.45 -12.67
CA GLN A 11 -14.15 -3.61 -11.48
C GLN A 11 -12.80 -3.61 -10.76
N SER A 12 -12.49 -2.54 -10.00
CA SER A 12 -11.21 -2.43 -9.28
C SER A 12 -10.94 -3.61 -8.34
N PHE A 13 -11.97 -4.13 -7.65
CA PHE A 13 -11.82 -5.26 -6.73
C PHE A 13 -11.42 -6.57 -7.40
N GLU A 14 -11.66 -6.71 -8.71
CA GLU A 14 -11.26 -7.91 -9.45
C GLU A 14 -9.74 -7.90 -9.69
N ASN A 15 -9.15 -6.71 -9.79
CA ASN A 15 -7.73 -6.53 -10.05
C ASN A 15 -6.88 -6.40 -8.77
N PHE A 16 -7.42 -5.85 -7.68
CA PHE A 16 -6.72 -5.68 -6.41
C PHE A 16 -7.69 -5.54 -5.24
N ILE A 17 -7.36 -6.09 -4.06
CA ILE A 17 -8.22 -6.00 -2.87
C ILE A 17 -7.96 -4.72 -2.06
N THR A 18 -6.77 -4.16 -2.18
CA THR A 18 -6.38 -2.90 -1.54
C THR A 18 -5.15 -2.30 -2.22
N PHE A 19 -4.90 -1.03 -1.94
CA PHE A 19 -3.61 -0.39 -2.17
C PHE A 19 -3.25 0.39 -0.91
N TRP A 20 -1.97 0.66 -0.68
CA TRP A 20 -1.55 1.40 0.50
C TRP A 20 -0.42 2.39 0.27
N LEU A 21 -0.35 3.32 1.21
CA LEU A 21 0.82 4.16 1.48
C LEU A 21 1.43 3.69 2.79
N SER A 22 2.75 3.50 2.84
CA SER A 22 3.41 2.88 3.98
C SER A 22 4.52 3.72 4.61
N MET A 23 4.96 3.27 5.78
CA MET A 23 6.10 3.80 6.53
C MET A 23 6.65 2.73 7.49
N ALA A 24 7.96 2.70 7.70
CA ALA A 24 8.57 1.92 8.79
C ALA A 24 8.33 2.62 10.13
N LEU A 25 7.86 1.87 11.13
CA LEU A 25 7.53 2.39 12.46
C LEU A 25 8.39 1.69 13.53
N CYS A 26 8.64 2.36 14.65
CA CYS A 26 9.27 1.73 15.80
C CYS A 26 8.34 0.71 16.47
N ASP A 27 8.83 -0.51 16.66
CA ASP A 27 8.25 -1.48 17.60
C ASP A 27 9.35 -2.39 18.17
N PRO A 28 9.84 -2.13 19.39
CA PRO A 28 10.93 -2.90 19.98
C PRO A 28 10.67 -4.40 20.14
N ASN A 29 9.42 -4.84 20.09
CA ASN A 29 9.04 -6.24 20.26
C ASN A 29 8.87 -7.01 18.93
N SER A 30 9.00 -6.32 17.79
CA SER A 30 8.70 -6.86 16.47
C SER A 30 9.96 -7.07 15.62
N GLY A 31 10.00 -8.18 14.90
CA GLY A 31 11.00 -8.51 13.88
C GLY A 31 11.85 -9.76 14.17
N PHE A 32 12.54 -10.27 13.14
CA PHE A 32 13.57 -11.31 13.29
C PHE A 32 14.72 -10.84 14.18
N VAL A 33 14.99 -9.53 14.14
CA VAL A 33 15.82 -8.84 15.11
C VAL A 33 14.93 -7.90 15.91
N ARG A 34 15.07 -7.96 17.23
CA ARG A 34 14.36 -7.10 18.18
C ARG A 34 15.35 -6.28 18.98
N GLY A 35 14.97 -5.06 19.32
CA GLY A 35 15.83 -4.17 20.09
C GLY A 35 15.26 -2.76 20.19
N PRO A 36 15.96 -1.87 20.94
CA PRO A 36 15.56 -0.48 21.08
C PRO A 36 15.40 0.19 19.71
N CYS A 37 14.33 0.95 19.56
CA CYS A 37 14.09 1.81 18.42
C CYS A 37 13.97 3.25 18.90
N ILE A 38 14.64 4.18 18.22
CA ILE A 38 14.62 5.60 18.53
C ILE A 38 13.69 6.26 17.50
N PRO A 39 12.50 6.75 17.88
CA PRO A 39 11.60 7.43 16.96
C PRO A 39 12.30 8.53 16.14
N ASP A 40 11.90 8.66 14.88
CA ASP A 40 12.39 9.67 13.93
C ASP A 40 13.92 9.73 13.88
N SER A 41 14.58 8.57 13.75
CA SER A 41 16.05 8.54 13.83
C SER A 41 16.73 7.62 12.82
N ASP A 42 17.54 8.26 11.98
CA ASP A 42 18.50 7.61 11.09
C ASP A 42 19.67 6.88 11.81
N LYS A 43 19.69 6.91 13.14
CA LYS A 43 20.61 6.12 13.97
C LYS A 43 20.12 4.69 14.19
N ASN A 44 18.84 4.41 13.94
CA ASN A 44 18.35 3.04 13.95
C ASN A 44 19.08 2.24 12.88
N ASN A 45 19.39 1.00 13.23
CA ASN A 45 19.99 0.05 12.31
C ASN A 45 19.00 -1.11 12.15
N PRO A 46 18.46 -1.35 10.93
CA PRO A 46 17.50 -2.42 10.66
C PRO A 46 17.96 -3.80 11.12
N THR A 47 19.27 -4.03 11.27
CA THR A 47 19.80 -5.30 11.77
C THR A 47 19.83 -5.40 13.30
N SER A 48 19.23 -4.47 14.03
CA SER A 48 19.26 -4.40 15.50
C SER A 48 18.07 -3.71 16.16
N ALA A 49 17.39 -2.81 15.45
CA ALA A 49 16.15 -2.19 15.91
C ALA A 49 14.96 -3.11 15.63
N GLY A 50 13.96 -3.07 16.52
CA GLY A 50 12.66 -3.67 16.24
C GLY A 50 11.79 -2.68 15.46
N SER A 51 11.05 -3.21 14.48
CA SER A 51 10.30 -2.42 13.51
C SER A 51 8.88 -2.95 13.36
N ALA A 52 7.91 -2.07 13.15
CA ALA A 52 6.58 -2.38 12.65
C ALA A 52 6.41 -1.76 11.24
N PHE A 53 5.36 -2.15 10.53
CA PHE A 53 5.07 -1.68 9.19
C PHE A 53 3.69 -1.04 9.11
N LEU A 54 3.64 0.25 8.80
CA LEU A 54 2.39 0.96 8.51
C LEU A 54 1.91 0.62 7.12
N GLU A 55 0.64 0.26 7.00
CA GLU A 55 -0.09 0.22 5.74
C GLU A 55 -1.35 1.07 5.89
N MET A 56 -1.34 2.26 5.29
CA MET A 56 -2.54 3.06 5.13
C MET A 56 -3.32 2.57 3.92
N GLN A 57 -4.15 1.56 4.15
CA GLN A 57 -4.87 0.79 3.14
C GLN A 57 -6.14 1.49 2.64
N PHE A 58 -6.46 1.32 1.36
CA PHE A 58 -7.66 1.83 0.68
C PHE A 58 -8.37 0.69 -0.05
N TYR A 59 -9.67 0.54 0.22
CA TYR A 59 -10.45 -0.59 -0.26
C TYR A 59 -11.45 -0.19 -1.35
N PRO A 60 -11.54 -0.96 -2.45
CA PRO A 60 -12.49 -0.70 -3.52
C PRO A 60 -13.93 -0.96 -3.06
N PRO A 61 -14.91 -0.24 -3.63
CA PRO A 61 -16.33 -0.57 -3.45
C PRO A 61 -16.72 -1.86 -4.17
N GLY A 62 -17.85 -2.44 -3.80
CA GLY A 62 -18.55 -3.45 -4.62
C GLY A 62 -18.77 -4.82 -3.98
N ASN A 63 -18.01 -5.17 -2.93
CA ASN A 63 -18.10 -6.44 -2.20
C ASN A 63 -18.19 -6.24 -0.67
N PRO A 64 -19.30 -5.68 -0.16
CA PRO A 64 -19.57 -5.64 1.26
C PRO A 64 -20.20 -6.96 1.78
N PRO A 65 -20.07 -7.26 3.08
CA PRO A 65 -19.50 -6.43 4.12
C PRO A 65 -18.01 -6.67 4.35
N PHE A 66 -17.29 -5.62 4.74
CA PHE A 66 -15.83 -5.62 4.98
C PHE A 66 -15.35 -6.79 5.86
N ILE A 67 -16.02 -7.06 6.98
CA ILE A 67 -15.64 -8.11 7.95
C ILE A 67 -15.51 -9.54 7.34
N THR A 68 -16.16 -9.80 6.21
CA THR A 68 -16.08 -11.11 5.52
C THR A 68 -15.63 -11.04 4.07
N GLN A 69 -15.48 -9.82 3.53
CA GLN A 69 -15.12 -9.55 2.14
C GLN A 69 -14.08 -8.42 2.16
N ILE A 70 -14.22 -7.37 1.34
CA ILE A 70 -13.21 -6.32 1.25
C ILE A 70 -13.77 -4.89 1.24
N SER A 71 -15.07 -4.70 0.97
CA SER A 71 -15.62 -3.36 0.77
C SER A 71 -16.44 -2.89 1.97
N CYS A 72 -16.33 -1.60 2.27
CA CYS A 72 -17.20 -0.97 3.26
C CYS A 72 -18.65 -0.86 2.79
N ASP A 73 -18.86 -0.53 1.52
CA ASP A 73 -20.17 -0.56 0.86
C ASP A 73 -20.06 -0.81 -0.66
N LEU A 74 -21.17 -0.62 -1.37
CA LEU A 74 -21.27 -0.88 -2.82
C LEU A 74 -20.69 0.22 -3.72
N THR A 75 -20.51 1.44 -3.21
CA THR A 75 -20.32 2.62 -4.07
C THR A 75 -19.16 3.52 -3.66
N HIS A 76 -18.71 3.44 -2.42
CA HIS A 76 -17.67 4.29 -1.86
C HIS A 76 -16.40 3.50 -1.54
N TRP A 77 -15.28 4.16 -1.76
CA TRP A 77 -14.00 3.75 -1.21
C TRP A 77 -13.99 4.03 0.29
N CYS A 78 -13.28 3.20 1.03
CA CYS A 78 -12.94 3.48 2.42
C CYS A 78 -11.46 3.22 2.65
N ALA A 79 -10.96 3.64 3.80
CA ALA A 79 -9.56 3.47 4.15
C ALA A 79 -9.41 3.08 5.62
N SER A 80 -8.28 2.47 5.94
CA SER A 80 -7.91 2.07 7.29
C SER A 80 -6.41 2.26 7.53
N LEU A 81 -6.06 2.33 8.80
CA LEU A 81 -4.70 2.31 9.30
C LEU A 81 -4.43 0.87 9.79
N HIS A 82 -3.51 0.17 9.11
CA HIS A 82 -2.97 -1.13 9.52
C HIS A 82 -1.54 -0.95 10.02
N ILE A 83 -1.21 -1.58 11.14
CA ILE A 83 0.18 -1.69 11.59
C ILE A 83 0.49 -3.15 11.88
N ASN A 84 1.40 -3.71 11.09
CA ASN A 84 1.85 -5.09 11.19
C ASN A 84 3.15 -5.17 12.01
N SER A 85 3.24 -6.16 12.89
CA SER A 85 4.41 -6.49 13.73
C SER A 85 4.72 -7.99 13.63
N LEU A 86 5.99 -8.39 13.54
CA LEU A 86 6.39 -9.79 13.39
C LEU A 86 6.91 -10.43 14.69
N GLU A 87 6.14 -11.36 15.24
CA GLU A 87 6.41 -11.93 16.57
C GLU A 87 7.36 -13.14 16.50
N ASN A 88 8.65 -12.84 16.37
CA ASN A 88 9.73 -13.81 16.52
C ASN A 88 10.14 -13.97 18.00
N MET A 89 10.01 -15.18 18.53
CA MET A 89 10.33 -15.52 19.91
C MET A 89 11.84 -15.43 20.21
N ASP A 90 12.21 -15.47 21.49
CA ASP A 90 13.63 -15.42 21.91
C ASP A 90 14.45 -16.63 21.41
N ASN A 91 13.76 -17.70 21.00
CA ASN A 91 14.37 -18.90 20.42
C ASN A 91 14.57 -18.83 18.90
N GLY A 92 14.25 -17.70 18.26
CA GLY A 92 14.40 -17.48 16.82
C GLY A 92 13.26 -17.98 15.94
N ASN A 93 12.24 -18.65 16.52
CA ASN A 93 11.08 -19.12 15.78
C ASN A 93 9.92 -18.12 15.86
N LEU A 94 9.10 -18.08 14.80
CA LEU A 94 7.84 -17.34 14.83
C LEU A 94 6.88 -17.98 15.85
N ASN A 95 6.15 -17.14 16.58
CA ASN A 95 5.14 -17.63 17.52
C ASN A 95 3.85 -17.99 16.76
N PRO A 96 3.46 -19.26 16.65
CA PRO A 96 2.29 -19.66 15.85
C PRO A 96 0.96 -19.12 16.40
N ASN A 97 0.91 -18.59 17.63
CA ASN A 97 -0.31 -18.04 18.22
C ASN A 97 -0.51 -16.55 17.92
N CYS A 98 0.51 -15.87 17.39
CA CYS A 98 0.47 -14.44 17.09
C CYS A 98 1.50 -14.07 16.02
N THR A 99 1.73 -14.94 15.04
CA THR A 99 2.64 -14.61 13.93
C THR A 99 2.04 -13.43 13.18
N GLU A 100 2.84 -12.39 12.97
CA GLU A 100 2.45 -11.19 12.23
C GLU A 100 1.16 -10.54 12.80
N THR A 101 1.25 -9.90 13.95
CA THR A 101 0.07 -9.25 14.54
C THR A 101 -0.27 -7.94 13.83
N THR A 102 -1.56 -7.69 13.65
CA THR A 102 -2.06 -6.49 12.99
C THR A 102 -2.89 -5.66 13.95
N ASN A 103 -2.56 -4.37 14.04
CA ASN A 103 -3.47 -3.35 14.55
C ASN A 103 -4.35 -2.84 13.40
N PHE A 104 -5.65 -2.65 13.64
CA PHE A 104 -6.61 -2.22 12.61
C PHE A 104 -7.53 -1.10 13.11
N ALA A 105 -7.61 0.00 12.38
CA ALA A 105 -8.74 0.93 12.52
C ALA A 105 -9.09 1.61 11.20
N PHE A 106 -10.38 1.69 10.88
CA PHE A 106 -10.84 2.57 9.81
C PHE A 106 -10.44 4.03 10.05
N ILE A 107 -10.26 4.79 8.96
CA ILE A 107 -10.12 6.24 9.04
C ILE A 107 -11.48 6.85 9.43
N GLN A 108 -11.50 7.62 10.51
CA GLN A 108 -12.72 8.17 11.10
C GLN A 108 -12.74 9.69 11.00
N THR A 109 -13.93 10.26 10.83
CA THR A 109 -14.16 11.71 10.78
C THR A 109 -13.91 12.40 12.12
N ASP A 110 -13.88 11.66 13.23
CA ASP A 110 -13.62 12.14 14.58
C ASP A 110 -12.34 11.55 15.21
N GLY A 111 -11.61 10.69 14.50
CA GLY A 111 -10.38 10.05 14.97
C GLY A 111 -10.57 9.02 16.09
N ILE A 112 -11.81 8.58 16.37
CA ILE A 112 -12.11 7.59 17.41
C ILE A 112 -12.34 6.24 16.74
N PRO A 113 -11.53 5.20 17.01
CA PRO A 113 -11.70 3.90 16.36
C PRO A 113 -13.05 3.27 16.73
N ILE A 114 -13.71 2.63 15.75
CA ILE A 114 -15.07 2.07 15.91
C ILE A 114 -15.11 1.01 17.02
N GLY A 115 -14.11 0.12 16.99
CA GLY A 115 -13.80 -0.85 18.02
C GLY A 115 -12.32 -0.77 18.37
N PRO A 116 -11.87 -1.49 19.40
CA PRO A 116 -10.46 -1.52 19.78
C PRO A 116 -9.58 -1.97 18.60
N PRO A 117 -8.46 -1.27 18.32
CA PRO A 117 -7.61 -1.60 17.17
C PRO A 117 -6.54 -2.64 17.46
N GLY A 118 -6.18 -2.84 18.74
CA GLY A 118 -5.07 -3.71 19.13
C GLY A 118 -5.35 -5.21 18.92
N PRO A 119 -4.36 -6.00 18.47
CA PRO A 119 -4.52 -7.41 18.09
C PRO A 119 -5.13 -8.30 19.19
N ASN A 120 -4.89 -8.01 20.48
CA ASN A 120 -5.48 -8.78 21.57
C ASN A 120 -6.86 -8.31 22.02
N THR A 121 -7.31 -7.17 21.53
CA THR A 121 -8.54 -6.52 21.99
C THR A 121 -9.58 -6.36 20.88
N VAL A 122 -9.17 -6.51 19.61
CA VAL A 122 -10.01 -6.39 18.43
C VAL A 122 -11.28 -7.24 18.55
N THR A 123 -12.37 -6.72 18.00
CA THR A 123 -13.68 -7.37 17.99
C THR A 123 -14.30 -7.21 16.61
N ASP A 124 -15.39 -7.93 16.32
CA ASP A 124 -16.16 -7.76 15.08
C ASP A 124 -16.52 -6.29 14.80
N ALA A 125 -16.78 -5.50 15.85
CA ALA A 125 -17.11 -4.08 15.72
C ALA A 125 -15.98 -3.25 15.10
N SER A 126 -14.72 -3.68 15.25
CA SER A 126 -13.56 -3.01 14.65
C SER A 126 -13.61 -3.05 13.12
N PHE A 127 -14.31 -4.03 12.54
CA PHE A 127 -14.41 -4.30 11.10
C PHE A 127 -15.77 -3.93 10.48
N ILE A 128 -16.64 -3.24 11.22
CA ILE A 128 -17.97 -2.83 10.73
C ILE A 128 -18.02 -1.29 10.63
N PRO A 129 -18.00 -0.72 9.42
CA PRO A 129 -18.13 0.72 9.22
C PRO A 129 -19.36 1.32 9.90
N ASN A 130 -19.22 2.54 10.42
CA ASN A 130 -20.29 3.29 11.08
C ASN A 130 -20.46 4.68 10.45
N SER A 131 -21.34 5.51 11.02
CA SER A 131 -21.61 6.87 10.51
C SER A 131 -20.44 7.86 10.63
N ARG A 132 -19.38 7.49 11.34
CA ARG A 132 -18.14 8.28 11.48
C ARG A 132 -17.04 7.81 10.54
N THR A 133 -17.21 6.67 9.88
CA THR A 133 -16.23 6.14 8.92
C THR A 133 -16.17 7.05 7.70
N LEU A 134 -14.96 7.46 7.32
CA LEU A 134 -14.79 8.28 6.12
C LEU A 134 -15.05 7.41 4.87
N LEU A 135 -16.13 7.72 4.16
CA LEU A 135 -16.44 7.16 2.85
C LEU A 135 -16.11 8.19 1.77
N MET A 136 -15.46 7.74 0.69
CA MET A 136 -14.99 8.58 -0.41
C MET A 136 -15.66 8.14 -1.71
N ASN A 137 -16.14 9.08 -2.52
CA ASN A 137 -16.75 8.72 -3.79
C ASN A 137 -15.68 8.25 -4.77
N GLN A 138 -16.14 7.42 -5.69
CA GLN A 138 -15.38 7.06 -6.87
C GLN A 138 -14.96 8.30 -7.66
N GLY A 139 -13.68 8.36 -8.02
CA GLY A 139 -13.13 9.48 -8.75
C GLY A 139 -12.86 10.75 -7.95
N ASP A 140 -12.99 10.72 -6.63
CA ASP A 140 -12.61 11.84 -5.78
C ASP A 140 -11.09 12.09 -5.81
N ARG A 141 -10.70 13.35 -5.61
CA ARG A 141 -9.32 13.78 -5.49
C ARG A 141 -8.99 13.90 -4.02
N LEU A 142 -8.07 13.09 -3.55
CA LEU A 142 -7.68 13.05 -2.14
C LEU A 142 -6.33 13.73 -1.95
N ARG A 143 -6.13 14.31 -0.76
CA ARG A 143 -4.82 14.57 -0.19
C ARG A 143 -4.62 13.66 1.01
N VAL A 144 -3.56 12.87 0.97
CA VAL A 144 -3.13 12.04 2.10
C VAL A 144 -2.00 12.75 2.84
N THR A 145 -2.01 12.68 4.15
CA THR A 145 -0.92 13.15 5.01
C THR A 145 -0.62 12.10 6.05
N ILE A 146 0.64 11.69 6.12
CA ILE A 146 1.19 10.82 7.17
C ILE A 146 2.23 11.65 7.91
N LEU A 147 2.06 11.82 9.22
CA LEU A 147 2.96 12.63 10.06
C LEU A 147 3.08 12.02 11.45
N ASP A 148 4.14 12.38 12.16
CA ASP A 148 4.29 12.02 13.57
C ASP A 148 3.59 13.03 14.51
N VAL A 149 2.86 12.53 15.49
CA VAL A 149 2.27 13.33 16.58
C VAL A 149 3.06 13.05 17.86
N PRO A 150 3.66 14.05 18.50
CA PRO A 150 4.49 13.81 19.69
C PRO A 150 3.74 13.17 20.87
N GLY A 151 4.43 12.24 21.55
CA GLY A 151 4.07 11.74 22.89
C GLY A 151 3.61 10.28 22.94
N ASP A 152 4.00 9.57 24.00
CA ASP A 152 3.89 8.10 24.09
C ASP A 152 2.51 7.57 24.54
N VAL A 153 1.52 8.45 24.68
CA VAL A 153 0.16 8.08 25.12
C VAL A 153 -0.89 8.57 24.14
N LEU A 154 -0.89 9.88 23.87
CA LEU A 154 -1.84 10.53 22.97
C LEU A 154 -1.27 10.70 21.55
N GLY A 155 0.06 10.64 21.40
CA GLY A 155 0.76 10.74 20.14
C GLY A 155 1.02 9.38 19.49
N GLY A 156 1.75 9.42 18.39
CA GLY A 156 1.99 8.35 17.45
C GLY A 156 1.79 8.84 16.02
N VAL A 157 2.05 7.97 15.03
CA VAL A 157 1.84 8.27 13.63
C VAL A 157 0.36 8.54 13.37
N MET A 158 0.09 9.65 12.70
CA MET A 158 -1.23 10.05 12.27
C MET A 158 -1.34 9.92 10.76
N THR A 159 -2.37 9.22 10.30
CA THR A 159 -2.77 9.23 8.90
C THR A 159 -4.03 10.05 8.74
N MET A 160 -4.03 10.99 7.78
CA MET A 160 -5.17 11.85 7.48
C MET A 160 -5.50 11.81 5.99
N ILE A 161 -6.79 11.76 5.69
CA ILE A 161 -7.34 11.91 4.35
C ILE A 161 -8.18 13.18 4.32
N GLN A 162 -7.89 14.04 3.36
CA GLN A 162 -8.74 15.15 2.97
C GLN A 162 -9.31 14.86 1.59
N ASP A 163 -10.61 14.69 1.49
CA ASP A 163 -11.29 14.62 0.20
C ASP A 163 -11.48 16.04 -0.34
N LEU A 164 -10.66 16.40 -1.32
CA LEU A 164 -10.67 17.73 -1.94
C LEU A 164 -11.87 17.93 -2.86
N THR A 165 -12.56 16.86 -3.26
CA THR A 165 -13.77 16.93 -4.08
C THR A 165 -14.98 17.28 -3.22
N THR A 166 -15.16 16.59 -2.09
CA THR A 166 -16.34 16.79 -1.23
C THR A 166 -16.11 17.75 -0.06
N GLY A 167 -14.85 17.98 0.31
CA GLY A 167 -14.46 18.76 1.49
C GLY A 167 -14.50 17.98 2.80
N GLN A 168 -14.82 16.68 2.78
CA GLN A 168 -14.78 15.82 3.97
C GLN A 168 -13.34 15.46 4.34
N SER A 169 -13.14 15.11 5.62
CA SER A 169 -11.85 14.61 6.09
C SER A 169 -12.02 13.59 7.18
N GLY A 170 -11.05 12.70 7.30
CA GLY A 170 -10.94 11.77 8.40
C GLY A 170 -9.47 11.53 8.73
N PHE A 171 -9.22 11.07 9.94
CA PHE A 171 -7.89 10.75 10.41
C PHE A 171 -7.93 9.60 11.41
N MET A 172 -6.75 9.06 11.72
CA MET A 172 -6.53 8.15 12.82
C MET A 172 -5.12 8.35 13.36
N VAL A 173 -4.96 8.24 14.67
CA VAL A 173 -3.65 8.29 15.35
C VAL A 173 -3.39 6.93 15.98
N ALA A 174 -2.25 6.32 15.64
CA ALA A 174 -1.81 5.03 16.15
C ALA A 174 -1.25 5.11 17.58
N SER A 175 -2.09 5.53 18.52
CA SER A 175 -1.71 5.85 19.89
C SER A 175 -2.13 4.80 20.91
N ALA A 176 -1.40 4.72 22.02
CA ALA A 176 -1.77 3.89 23.16
C ALA A 176 -3.15 4.26 23.73
N HIS A 177 -3.53 5.54 23.67
CA HIS A 177 -4.85 6.04 24.07
C HIS A 177 -5.98 5.52 23.17
N ASN A 178 -5.74 5.45 21.86
CA ASN A 178 -6.69 4.89 20.91
C ASN A 178 -6.74 3.36 20.96
N GLY A 179 -5.92 2.72 21.80
CA GLY A 179 -5.93 1.28 22.04
C GLY A 179 -5.08 0.47 21.08
N TYR A 180 -4.15 1.13 20.36
CA TYR A 180 -3.12 0.43 19.59
C TYR A 180 -2.17 -0.31 20.53
N GLN A 181 -1.63 -1.45 20.10
CA GLN A 181 -0.81 -2.32 20.94
C GLN A 181 0.41 -2.86 20.20
N THR A 182 1.52 -2.97 20.95
CA THR A 182 2.65 -3.86 20.63
C THR A 182 2.38 -5.22 21.29
N THR A 183 2.89 -6.30 20.71
CA THR A 183 2.66 -7.68 21.17
C THR A 183 3.94 -8.25 21.78
N ASN A 184 3.87 -8.87 22.95
CA ASN A 184 5.00 -9.66 23.45
C ASN A 184 5.17 -10.92 22.56
N PRO A 185 6.32 -11.12 21.91
CA PRO A 185 6.46 -12.20 20.92
C PRO A 185 6.50 -13.59 21.54
N ASN A 186 6.81 -13.72 22.84
CA ASN A 186 6.85 -15.01 23.52
C ASN A 186 5.48 -15.41 24.10
N THR A 187 4.69 -14.45 24.58
CA THR A 187 3.42 -14.73 25.28
C THR A 187 2.17 -14.31 24.50
N CYS A 188 2.33 -13.60 23.39
CA CYS A 188 1.26 -12.97 22.63
C CYS A 188 0.41 -11.98 23.43
N VAL A 189 0.92 -11.48 24.56
CA VAL A 189 0.20 -10.48 25.37
C VAL A 189 0.46 -9.09 24.81
N GLY A 190 -0.60 -8.41 24.43
CA GLY A 190 -0.59 -7.04 23.94
C GLY A 190 -0.46 -6.02 25.06
N THR A 191 0.26 -4.94 24.77
CA THR A 191 0.39 -3.77 25.65
C THR A 191 0.10 -2.52 24.83
N ASN A 192 -0.73 -1.61 25.36
CA ASN A 192 -1.02 -0.37 24.65
C ASN A 192 0.27 0.40 24.33
N PHE A 193 0.38 0.86 23.08
CA PHE A 193 1.60 1.40 22.52
C PHE A 193 1.29 2.50 21.49
N SER A 194 2.11 3.55 21.51
CA SER A 194 2.10 4.61 20.51
C SER A 194 3.20 4.32 19.50
N PHE A 195 2.82 4.07 18.25
CA PHE A 195 3.77 3.81 17.18
C PHE A 195 4.26 5.12 16.57
N HIS A 196 5.56 5.31 16.46
CA HIS A 196 6.17 6.48 15.83
C HIS A 196 7.01 6.05 14.61
N PRO A 197 7.27 6.92 13.63
CA PRO A 197 8.17 6.60 12.53
C PRO A 197 9.52 6.11 13.03
N GLU A 198 10.07 5.07 12.40
CA GLU A 198 11.38 4.55 12.77
C GLU A 198 12.50 5.49 12.33
N PHE A 199 12.39 6.04 11.12
CA PHE A 199 13.47 6.78 10.49
C PHE A 199 13.10 8.25 10.25
N ASP A 200 14.10 9.12 10.37
CA ASP A 200 13.98 10.54 10.03
C ASP A 200 13.96 10.75 8.50
N THR A 201 14.62 9.86 7.76
CA THR A 201 14.69 9.92 6.30
C THR A 201 14.28 8.61 5.62
N ALA A 202 13.85 8.72 4.37
CA ALA A 202 13.56 7.59 3.49
C ALA A 202 14.79 7.14 2.66
N LYS A 203 16.00 7.27 3.20
CA LYS A 203 17.23 6.86 2.49
C LYS A 203 17.25 5.36 2.24
N PHE A 204 17.98 4.93 1.21
CA PHE A 204 18.24 3.50 0.99
C PHE A 204 18.88 2.86 2.21
N GLY A 205 18.38 1.68 2.58
CA GLY A 205 18.77 0.98 3.80
C GLY A 205 17.86 1.26 5.00
N ASN A 206 17.02 2.31 4.96
CA ASN A 206 15.99 2.53 5.99
C ASN A 206 14.71 1.83 5.57
N PHE A 207 14.50 0.60 6.03
CA PHE A 207 13.30 -0.20 5.77
C PHE A 207 12.99 -1.13 6.94
N THR A 208 11.75 -1.59 7.02
CA THR A 208 11.29 -2.58 8.00
C THR A 208 12.02 -3.90 7.76
N SER A 209 12.74 -4.38 8.78
CA SER A 209 13.73 -5.46 8.63
C SER A 209 13.17 -6.88 8.45
N TRP A 210 11.86 -7.03 8.38
CA TRP A 210 11.21 -8.33 8.20
C TRP A 210 10.11 -8.29 7.14
N ALA A 211 9.77 -7.11 6.63
CA ALA A 211 8.78 -6.96 5.60
C ALA A 211 9.30 -7.53 4.27
N ALA A 212 8.36 -8.01 3.45
CA ALA A 212 8.65 -8.24 2.03
C ALA A 212 9.06 -6.92 1.38
N LEU A 213 9.96 -7.01 0.40
CA LEU A 213 10.51 -5.85 -0.31
C LEU A 213 11.24 -4.86 0.61
N GLN A 214 11.86 -3.82 0.04
CA GLN A 214 12.54 -2.80 0.85
C GLN A 214 11.54 -1.74 1.33
N ALA A 215 10.64 -2.15 2.22
CA ALA A 215 9.47 -1.38 2.59
C ALA A 215 9.75 -0.31 3.67
N ASN A 216 9.47 0.95 3.33
CA ASN A 216 9.43 2.09 4.25
C ASN A 216 8.41 3.09 3.70
N VAL A 217 8.85 4.20 3.09
CA VAL A 217 7.97 5.13 2.39
C VAL A 217 7.73 4.60 0.98
N ASN A 218 6.62 3.87 0.78
CA ASN A 218 6.23 3.38 -0.54
C ASN A 218 4.72 3.51 -0.81
N PHE A 219 4.37 3.27 -2.06
CA PHE A 219 3.00 3.02 -2.51
C PHE A 219 2.95 1.62 -3.11
N SER A 220 1.97 0.81 -2.73
CA SER A 220 1.86 -0.58 -3.18
C SER A 220 0.42 -0.95 -3.54
N MET A 221 0.28 -2.02 -4.33
CA MET A 221 -0.96 -2.63 -4.78
C MET A 221 -0.99 -4.08 -4.32
N GLU A 222 -2.08 -4.54 -3.70
CA GLU A 222 -2.27 -5.95 -3.32
C GLU A 222 -3.08 -6.69 -4.37
N LEU A 223 -2.48 -7.71 -4.97
CA LEU A 223 -2.92 -8.34 -6.22
C LEU A 223 -3.20 -9.82 -6.00
N GLY A 224 -3.92 -10.45 -6.92
CA GLY A 224 -4.02 -11.92 -6.97
C GLY A 224 -5.04 -12.51 -6.01
N HIS A 225 -6.13 -11.79 -5.73
CA HIS A 225 -7.09 -12.23 -4.72
C HIS A 225 -8.49 -12.47 -5.26
N PHE A 226 -8.75 -12.32 -6.57
CA PHE A 226 -10.09 -12.46 -7.11
C PHE A 226 -10.14 -13.27 -8.41
N THR A 227 -11.00 -14.27 -8.40
CA THR A 227 -11.30 -15.12 -9.57
C THR A 227 -12.79 -14.99 -9.90
N PRO A 228 -13.16 -14.53 -11.11
CA PRO A 228 -14.55 -14.31 -11.47
C PRO A 228 -15.31 -15.63 -11.65
N GLY A 229 -16.56 -15.67 -11.17
CA GLY A 229 -17.45 -16.82 -11.29
C GLY A 229 -17.95 -17.34 -9.94
N ALA A 230 -19.14 -17.97 -9.93
CA ALA A 230 -19.75 -18.48 -8.70
C ALA A 230 -18.92 -19.58 -8.00
N HIS A 231 -17.99 -20.18 -8.73
CA HIS A 231 -17.05 -21.21 -8.28
C HIS A 231 -15.63 -20.89 -8.73
N GLY A 232 -15.36 -19.63 -9.08
CA GLY A 232 -14.12 -19.21 -9.70
C GLY A 232 -13.86 -20.02 -10.97
N ASP A 233 -12.65 -20.53 -11.13
CA ASP A 233 -12.21 -21.41 -12.22
C ASP A 233 -12.37 -22.92 -11.88
N ASN A 234 -12.67 -23.25 -10.62
CA ASN A 234 -12.82 -24.58 -9.99
C ASN A 234 -11.50 -25.29 -9.60
N ASP A 235 -10.46 -24.54 -9.26
CA ASP A 235 -9.24 -25.07 -8.65
C ASP A 235 -9.30 -25.14 -7.10
N SER A 236 -8.13 -25.26 -6.46
CA SER A 236 -8.02 -25.52 -5.03
C SER A 236 -7.96 -24.28 -4.14
N ASP A 237 -7.71 -23.11 -4.71
CA ASP A 237 -7.43 -21.88 -3.99
C ASP A 237 -8.49 -20.79 -4.21
N ASP A 238 -9.47 -21.07 -5.06
CA ASP A 238 -10.71 -20.32 -5.22
C ASP A 238 -11.73 -20.50 -4.06
N ALA A 239 -11.39 -20.02 -2.87
CA ALA A 239 -12.34 -19.92 -1.76
C ALA A 239 -11.94 -18.84 -0.72
N PRO A 240 -12.94 -18.18 -0.08
CA PRO A 240 -14.39 -18.36 -0.24
C PRO A 240 -15.00 -17.65 -1.47
N CYS A 241 -16.08 -18.24 -2.02
CA CYS A 241 -16.84 -17.67 -3.14
C CYS A 241 -18.13 -16.98 -2.71
N PHE A 242 -18.44 -15.88 -3.38
CA PHE A 242 -19.61 -15.05 -3.13
C PHE A 242 -20.41 -14.85 -4.42
N PRO A 243 -21.76 -14.86 -4.35
CA PRO A 243 -22.61 -14.70 -5.53
C PRO A 243 -22.64 -13.26 -6.08
N GLY A 244 -21.79 -12.37 -5.59
CA GLY A 244 -21.85 -10.93 -5.77
C GLY A 244 -22.30 -10.21 -4.51
N PRO A 245 -22.37 -8.88 -4.58
CA PRO A 245 -23.57 -8.29 -5.18
C PRO A 245 -23.34 -7.60 -6.55
N THR A 246 -22.08 -7.32 -6.92
CA THR A 246 -21.73 -6.67 -8.20
C THR A 246 -21.31 -7.69 -9.25
N VAL A 247 -20.25 -8.46 -8.96
CA VAL A 247 -19.75 -9.58 -9.78
C VAL A 247 -19.59 -10.77 -8.84
N ALA A 248 -20.08 -11.94 -9.25
CA ALA A 248 -19.84 -13.18 -8.50
C ALA A 248 -18.39 -13.60 -8.69
N GLY A 249 -17.74 -14.04 -7.61
CA GLY A 249 -16.33 -14.45 -7.65
C GLY A 249 -15.87 -15.05 -6.34
N CYS A 250 -14.64 -15.57 -6.36
CA CYS A 250 -13.96 -16.13 -5.21
C CYS A 250 -12.85 -15.18 -4.76
N PHE A 251 -12.78 -14.97 -3.45
CA PHE A 251 -11.68 -14.21 -2.85
C PHE A 251 -10.68 -15.19 -2.25
N ASN A 252 -9.48 -15.23 -2.78
CA ASN A 252 -8.42 -16.05 -2.22
C ASN A 252 -7.68 -15.25 -1.13
N PHE A 253 -8.08 -15.44 0.13
CA PHE A 253 -7.42 -14.82 1.28
C PHE A 253 -6.32 -15.70 1.89
N ALA A 254 -6.12 -16.91 1.36
CA ALA A 254 -5.15 -17.86 1.89
C ALA A 254 -3.83 -17.79 1.12
N THR A 255 -2.76 -18.34 1.71
CA THR A 255 -1.53 -18.73 0.98
C THR A 255 -0.86 -17.67 0.08
N GLY A 256 -1.08 -16.38 0.33
CA GLY A 256 -0.48 -15.30 -0.46
C GLY A 256 -1.22 -14.97 -1.76
N GLY A 257 -2.50 -15.34 -1.85
CA GLY A 257 -3.35 -15.12 -3.02
C GLY A 257 -3.38 -16.34 -3.95
N ASP A 258 -3.82 -16.09 -5.18
CA ASP A 258 -3.86 -16.99 -6.33
C ASP A 258 -2.42 -17.37 -6.72
N ILE A 259 -2.11 -18.65 -6.55
CA ILE A 259 -0.76 -19.19 -6.67
C ILE A 259 -0.48 -19.88 -8.01
N ASP A 260 -1.49 -20.01 -8.87
CA ASP A 260 -1.32 -20.49 -10.25
C ASP A 260 -1.47 -19.38 -11.31
N PHE A 261 -1.84 -18.18 -10.84
CA PHE A 261 -1.77 -16.89 -11.49
C PHE A 261 -2.73 -16.74 -12.67
N ASP A 262 -3.98 -17.18 -12.52
CA ASP A 262 -4.98 -17.14 -13.58
C ASP A 262 -6.20 -16.24 -13.30
N GLY A 263 -6.32 -15.73 -12.07
CA GLY A 263 -7.32 -14.77 -11.65
C GLY A 263 -7.19 -13.42 -12.35
N SER A 264 -8.19 -12.54 -12.14
CA SER A 264 -8.30 -11.24 -12.85
C SER A 264 -7.12 -10.29 -12.65
N SER A 265 -6.26 -10.53 -11.67
CA SER A 265 -5.02 -9.75 -11.49
C SER A 265 -3.95 -10.08 -12.53
N TYR A 266 -3.99 -11.25 -13.14
CA TYR A 266 -2.97 -11.80 -14.04
C TYR A 266 -3.41 -11.86 -15.51
N LEU A 267 -4.54 -11.21 -15.81
CA LEU A 267 -5.11 -11.05 -17.14
C LEU A 267 -4.99 -9.59 -17.61
N PHE A 268 -5.33 -9.31 -18.87
CA PHE A 268 -5.13 -7.98 -19.48
C PHE A 268 -6.18 -6.93 -19.09
N ASP A 269 -7.17 -7.31 -18.30
CA ASP A 269 -8.36 -6.57 -17.88
C ASP A 269 -8.07 -5.57 -16.75
N TRP A 270 -6.96 -4.86 -16.90
CA TRP A 270 -6.55 -3.75 -16.05
C TRP A 270 -6.94 -2.41 -16.68
N PRO A 271 -6.97 -1.31 -15.92
CA PRO A 271 -7.13 0.03 -16.46
C PRO A 271 -6.19 0.29 -17.65
N ASP A 272 -6.78 0.61 -18.80
CA ASP A 272 -6.10 0.82 -20.09
C ASP A 272 -6.54 2.13 -20.78
N GLY A 273 -7.36 2.93 -20.08
CA GLY A 273 -7.95 4.16 -20.59
C GLY A 273 -9.25 3.96 -21.38
N THR A 274 -9.71 2.73 -21.57
CA THR A 274 -10.98 2.43 -22.23
C THR A 274 -12.16 2.43 -21.25
N ARG A 275 -13.36 2.09 -21.72
CA ARG A 275 -14.54 1.91 -20.88
C ARG A 275 -14.76 0.45 -20.45
N ASN A 276 -13.89 -0.46 -20.87
CA ASN A 276 -14.00 -1.88 -20.56
C ASN A 276 -13.45 -2.22 -19.17
N ASN A 277 -12.71 -1.29 -18.55
CA ASN A 277 -12.09 -1.49 -17.25
C ASN A 277 -12.37 -0.27 -16.35
N ALA A 278 -12.31 -0.47 -15.04
CA ALA A 278 -12.24 0.62 -14.07
C ALA A 278 -11.10 1.59 -14.40
N THR A 279 -11.19 2.83 -13.93
CA THR A 279 -10.09 3.78 -14.13
C THR A 279 -8.97 3.53 -13.12
N SER A 280 -7.71 3.72 -13.51
CA SER A 280 -6.58 3.57 -12.59
C SER A 280 -6.62 4.51 -11.39
N ILE A 281 -5.94 4.09 -10.31
CA ILE A 281 -5.45 5.02 -9.29
C ILE A 281 -4.49 6.01 -9.98
N ALA A 282 -4.55 7.27 -9.57
CA ALA A 282 -3.72 8.33 -10.12
C ALA A 282 -3.05 9.07 -8.96
N ILE A 283 -1.72 9.06 -8.93
CA ILE A 283 -0.92 9.65 -7.85
C ILE A 283 -0.09 10.79 -8.39
N GLN A 284 -0.17 11.93 -7.69
CA GLN A 284 0.53 13.15 -8.00
C GLN A 284 1.07 13.77 -6.71
N SER A 285 2.14 14.55 -6.83
CA SER A 285 2.59 15.46 -5.77
C SER A 285 1.47 16.44 -5.38
N ALA A 286 1.29 16.67 -4.08
CA ALA A 286 0.29 17.59 -3.55
C ALA A 286 0.50 19.07 -3.96
N LYS A 287 1.71 19.43 -4.40
CA LYS A 287 2.09 20.78 -4.87
C LYS A 287 2.21 20.86 -6.40
N GLY A 288 1.92 19.76 -7.12
CA GLY A 288 2.18 19.64 -8.55
C GLY A 288 3.62 19.18 -8.84
N GLY A 289 3.88 18.85 -10.10
CA GLY A 289 5.21 18.61 -10.64
C GLY A 289 5.97 17.42 -10.10
N GLY A 290 5.32 16.28 -9.83
CA GLY A 290 6.02 15.14 -9.25
C GLY A 290 5.15 13.92 -8.99
N ILE A 291 5.80 12.80 -8.70
CA ILE A 291 5.19 11.61 -8.10
C ILE A 291 5.84 11.34 -6.74
N GLY A 292 5.05 10.85 -5.79
CA GLY A 292 5.48 10.56 -4.42
C GLY A 292 5.14 11.67 -3.40
N PRO A 293 5.43 11.41 -2.12
CA PRO A 293 5.30 12.41 -1.06
C PRO A 293 6.30 13.56 -1.26
N LEU A 294 6.09 14.64 -0.52
CA LEU A 294 7.03 15.75 -0.43
C LEU A 294 7.89 15.57 0.82
N SER A 295 9.13 16.04 0.75
CA SER A 295 10.07 16.17 1.86
C SER A 295 10.26 17.65 2.21
N PRO A 296 10.62 17.97 3.46
CA PRO A 296 10.90 19.35 3.86
C PRO A 296 12.12 19.90 3.12
N SER A 297 12.03 21.14 2.62
CA SER A 297 13.20 21.89 2.12
C SER A 297 14.04 22.41 3.29
N ASP A 298 15.36 22.28 3.17
CA ASP A 298 16.32 22.86 4.12
C ASP A 298 16.17 24.39 4.26
N ASP A 299 15.79 25.07 3.17
CA ASP A 299 15.68 26.54 3.14
C ASP A 299 14.40 27.05 3.80
N THR A 300 13.28 26.35 3.60
CA THR A 300 11.95 26.84 4.00
C THR A 300 11.35 26.07 5.17
N GLY A 301 11.85 24.87 5.47
CA GLY A 301 11.24 23.89 6.37
C GLY A 301 9.88 23.39 5.91
N LYS A 302 9.46 23.70 4.66
CA LYS A 302 8.16 23.31 4.12
C LYS A 302 8.31 22.03 3.30
N TYR A 303 7.29 21.18 3.35
CA TYR A 303 7.15 20.00 2.50
C TYR A 303 6.92 20.42 1.04
N ASP A 304 8.01 20.66 0.31
CA ASP A 304 8.00 21.13 -1.09
C ASP A 304 9.05 20.45 -1.98
N GLN A 305 9.88 19.54 -1.44
CA GLN A 305 10.90 18.81 -2.22
C GLN A 305 10.40 17.42 -2.64
N PRO A 306 10.35 17.10 -3.94
CA PRO A 306 10.03 15.74 -4.38
C PRO A 306 11.19 14.79 -4.07
N PHE A 307 10.87 13.50 -3.91
CA PHE A 307 11.89 12.49 -3.70
C PHE A 307 12.73 12.34 -4.97
N PRO A 308 14.07 12.46 -4.90
CA PRO A 308 14.91 12.52 -6.09
C PRO A 308 15.14 11.15 -6.74
N ILE A 309 14.92 10.08 -5.99
CA ILE A 309 15.17 8.70 -6.40
C ILE A 309 13.92 7.88 -6.08
N ILE A 310 13.55 7.00 -6.99
CA ILE A 310 12.51 5.98 -6.80
C ILE A 310 13.07 4.60 -7.12
N GLN A 311 12.37 3.57 -6.69
CA GLN A 311 12.55 2.20 -7.16
C GLN A 311 11.19 1.55 -7.35
N ILE A 312 11.13 0.53 -8.21
CA ILE A 312 9.91 -0.25 -8.43
C ILE A 312 10.27 -1.69 -8.13
N GLU A 313 9.48 -2.32 -7.26
CA GLU A 313 9.70 -3.67 -6.78
C GLU A 313 8.40 -4.47 -6.86
N THR A 314 8.55 -5.79 -6.93
CA THR A 314 7.46 -6.76 -6.79
C THR A 314 8.02 -8.01 -6.13
N ASP A 315 7.19 -8.67 -5.35
CA ASP A 315 7.42 -9.94 -4.70
C ASP A 315 6.57 -11.07 -5.28
N VAL A 316 5.92 -10.87 -6.45
CA VAL A 316 5.07 -11.91 -7.07
C VAL A 316 5.79 -13.24 -7.27
N ALA A 317 7.11 -13.20 -7.50
CA ALA A 317 7.92 -14.40 -7.64
C ALA A 317 8.03 -15.21 -6.34
N ALA A 318 7.75 -14.62 -5.17
CA ALA A 318 7.69 -15.35 -3.90
C ALA A 318 6.50 -16.31 -3.83
N SER A 319 5.42 -16.02 -4.58
CA SER A 319 4.27 -16.91 -4.75
C SER A 319 4.52 -18.00 -5.79
N GLU A 320 5.59 -17.90 -6.59
CA GLU A 320 5.91 -18.92 -7.59
C GLU A 320 6.54 -20.17 -6.96
N SER A 321 5.90 -21.33 -7.16
CA SER A 321 6.49 -22.63 -6.79
C SER A 321 7.83 -22.92 -7.49
N THR A 322 8.14 -22.22 -8.58
CA THR A 322 9.38 -22.39 -9.34
C THR A 322 10.51 -21.48 -8.91
N CYS A 323 10.23 -20.42 -8.14
CA CYS A 323 11.25 -19.49 -7.66
C CYS A 323 12.15 -20.19 -6.62
N LYS A 324 13.45 -20.16 -6.87
CA LYS A 324 14.47 -20.80 -6.02
C LYS A 324 15.27 -19.75 -5.25
N PRO A 325 15.85 -20.11 -4.08
CA PRO A 325 16.68 -19.18 -3.30
C PRO A 325 17.89 -18.58 -4.03
N ASN A 326 18.27 -19.12 -5.19
CA ASN A 326 19.33 -18.60 -6.05
C ASN A 326 18.84 -17.73 -7.21
N GLY A 327 17.56 -17.37 -7.26
CA GLY A 327 16.95 -16.51 -8.28
C GLY A 327 16.46 -17.26 -9.52
N VAL A 328 16.80 -18.54 -9.69
CA VAL A 328 16.30 -19.31 -10.83
C VAL A 328 14.80 -19.51 -10.70
N GLY A 329 14.05 -19.11 -11.73
CA GLY A 329 12.59 -19.23 -11.76
C GLY A 329 11.84 -18.11 -11.05
N CYS A 330 12.52 -17.09 -10.53
CA CYS A 330 11.89 -15.90 -9.95
C CYS A 330 11.68 -14.86 -11.06
N VAL A 331 10.58 -14.97 -11.80
CA VAL A 331 10.34 -14.24 -13.04
C VAL A 331 9.12 -13.34 -12.92
N VAL A 332 9.10 -12.28 -13.74
CA VAL A 332 7.95 -11.37 -13.87
C VAL A 332 7.67 -11.20 -15.35
N PRO A 333 6.46 -11.51 -15.84
CA PRO A 333 5.34 -12.14 -15.13
C PRO A 333 5.67 -13.54 -14.58
N PRO A 334 5.00 -14.00 -13.51
CA PRO A 334 5.18 -15.35 -12.99
C PRO A 334 4.69 -16.41 -14.00
N VAL A 335 5.20 -17.63 -13.90
CA VAL A 335 4.77 -18.75 -14.75
C VAL A 335 3.30 -19.08 -14.48
N GLY A 336 2.44 -18.90 -15.49
CA GLY A 336 0.98 -19.09 -15.38
C GLY A 336 0.24 -17.83 -15.83
N ALA A 337 0.74 -16.68 -15.39
CA ALA A 337 0.19 -15.37 -15.73
C ALA A 337 0.27 -15.06 -17.22
N GLN A 338 -0.84 -14.56 -17.78
CA GLN A 338 -0.88 -14.02 -19.14
C GLN A 338 -0.38 -12.56 -19.19
N PHE A 339 -0.48 -11.87 -18.05
CA PHE A 339 -0.17 -10.46 -17.89
C PHE A 339 0.29 -10.20 -16.45
N TYR A 340 1.11 -9.16 -16.25
CA TYR A 340 1.37 -8.60 -14.93
C TYR A 340 1.28 -7.07 -15.01
N PRO A 341 0.49 -6.42 -14.13
CA PRO A 341 0.26 -4.99 -14.21
C PRO A 341 1.54 -4.20 -13.96
N PHE A 342 1.56 -2.96 -14.46
CA PHE A 342 2.74 -2.12 -14.38
C PHE A 342 2.36 -0.67 -14.08
N TYR A 343 3.22 0.01 -13.31
CA TYR A 343 3.27 1.45 -13.22
C TYR A 343 3.54 2.11 -14.59
N ALA A 344 2.87 3.22 -14.84
CA ALA A 344 3.15 4.09 -15.97
C ALA A 344 3.01 5.55 -15.55
N ILE A 345 3.66 6.44 -16.28
CA ILE A 345 3.52 7.88 -16.12
C ILE A 345 2.74 8.44 -17.30
N THR A 346 1.76 9.29 -16.99
CA THR A 346 1.15 10.18 -17.98
C THR A 346 1.39 11.63 -17.61
N LYS A 347 1.52 12.47 -18.64
CA LYS A 347 1.51 13.91 -18.52
C LYS A 347 0.07 14.36 -18.77
N ASN A 348 -0.64 14.79 -17.74
CA ASN A 348 -1.96 15.37 -17.97
C ASN A 348 -1.78 16.67 -18.73
N GLY A 349 -2.22 16.71 -20.00
CA GLY A 349 -2.31 17.92 -20.83
C GLY A 349 -3.41 18.86 -20.34
N GLY A 350 -3.41 19.20 -19.05
CA GLY A 350 -4.22 20.31 -18.55
C GLY A 350 -3.78 21.58 -19.26
N ASN A 351 -4.73 22.27 -19.91
CA ASN A 351 -4.56 23.57 -20.55
C ASN A 351 -4.20 24.67 -19.52
N ASP A 352 -3.11 24.53 -18.79
CA ASP A 352 -2.43 25.68 -18.22
C ASP A 352 -1.25 25.96 -19.15
N ASP A 353 -1.16 27.19 -19.66
CA ASP A 353 -0.08 27.70 -20.51
C ASP A 353 1.29 27.77 -19.75
N SER A 354 1.54 26.85 -18.82
CA SER A 354 2.80 26.72 -18.11
C SER A 354 3.82 26.04 -19.01
N TYR A 355 4.89 26.77 -19.31
CA TYR A 355 5.98 26.41 -20.23
C TYR A 355 6.90 25.26 -19.72
N ASP A 356 6.48 24.47 -18.74
CA ASP A 356 7.22 23.28 -18.26
C ASP A 356 6.31 22.03 -18.18
N ASP A 357 6.39 21.17 -19.20
CA ASP A 357 5.63 19.92 -19.34
C ASP A 357 5.91 18.87 -18.24
N ARG A 358 6.80 19.14 -17.28
CA ARG A 358 7.07 18.27 -16.10
C ARG A 358 6.24 18.65 -14.88
N GLU A 359 5.53 19.78 -14.91
CA GLU A 359 4.66 20.24 -13.82
C GLU A 359 3.38 19.37 -13.65
N ASN A 360 3.05 18.50 -14.61
CA ASN A 360 1.83 17.66 -14.61
C ASN A 360 2.10 16.14 -14.70
N CYS A 361 3.06 15.63 -13.94
CA CYS A 361 3.37 14.19 -13.88
C CYS A 361 2.36 13.42 -13.02
N THR A 362 1.82 12.30 -13.53
CA THR A 362 0.90 11.42 -12.80
C THR A 362 1.34 9.97 -12.91
N LEU A 363 1.52 9.31 -11.78
CA LEU A 363 1.73 7.87 -11.72
C LEU A 363 0.37 7.16 -11.78
N VAL A 364 0.25 6.20 -12.68
CA VAL A 364 -0.91 5.32 -12.85
C VAL A 364 -0.44 3.86 -12.84
N PHE A 365 -1.36 2.92 -12.70
CA PHE A 365 -1.07 1.49 -12.61
C PHE A 365 -2.11 0.69 -13.41
N GLY A 366 -1.66 -0.18 -14.32
CA GLY A 366 -2.53 -0.98 -15.17
C GLY A 366 -1.91 -1.34 -16.52
N ASN A 367 -2.75 -1.62 -17.52
CA ASN A 367 -2.34 -2.07 -18.86
C ASN A 367 -2.33 -0.91 -19.86
N PHE A 368 -1.49 0.10 -19.61
CA PHE A 368 -1.40 1.27 -20.48
C PHE A 368 -0.51 1.01 -21.69
N THR A 369 -1.09 0.84 -22.87
CA THR A 369 -0.34 0.60 -24.13
C THR A 369 -0.32 1.80 -25.08
N ASN A 370 -1.05 2.87 -24.78
CA ASN A 370 -1.06 4.10 -25.59
C ASN A 370 0.33 4.80 -25.49
N PRO A 371 0.92 5.26 -26.62
CA PRO A 371 2.13 6.08 -26.64
C PRO A 371 2.17 7.31 -25.72
N ASP A 372 1.04 7.83 -25.27
CA ASP A 372 0.96 8.95 -24.32
C ASP A 372 1.44 8.59 -22.90
N PHE A 373 1.70 7.31 -22.64
CA PHE A 373 2.18 6.81 -21.35
C PHE A 373 3.65 6.36 -21.45
N ASN A 374 4.47 6.80 -20.50
CA ASN A 374 5.76 6.20 -20.24
C ASN A 374 5.59 5.01 -19.30
N THR A 375 5.69 3.79 -19.84
CA THR A 375 5.43 2.54 -19.11
C THR A 375 6.67 1.97 -18.42
N PHE A 376 7.83 2.64 -18.50
CA PHE A 376 9.11 2.09 -18.03
C PHE A 376 9.49 0.74 -18.63
N GLY A 377 8.96 0.40 -19.81
CA GLY A 377 9.16 -0.91 -20.41
C GLY A 377 8.12 -1.95 -19.97
N ARG A 378 6.98 -1.53 -19.41
CA ARG A 378 5.88 -2.38 -18.93
C ARG A 378 6.35 -3.25 -17.74
N ASP A 379 6.02 -4.53 -17.73
CA ASP A 379 6.48 -5.52 -16.75
C ASP A 379 8.01 -5.62 -16.64
N ALA A 380 8.76 -5.30 -17.71
CA ALA A 380 10.23 -5.26 -17.64
C ALA A 380 10.77 -4.24 -16.61
N GLN A 381 9.94 -3.29 -16.15
CA GLN A 381 10.34 -2.31 -15.14
C GLN A 381 10.69 -2.92 -13.78
N TYR A 382 10.22 -4.15 -13.49
CA TYR A 382 10.50 -4.85 -12.24
C TYR A 382 11.90 -5.45 -12.20
N GLY A 383 12.61 -5.49 -13.33
CA GLY A 383 14.00 -5.94 -13.38
C GLY A 383 14.19 -7.42 -13.04
N ALA A 384 15.44 -7.78 -12.77
CA ALA A 384 15.82 -9.13 -12.40
C ALA A 384 15.61 -9.40 -10.90
N SER A 385 15.64 -10.68 -10.51
CA SER A 385 15.58 -11.09 -9.11
C SER A 385 16.71 -10.45 -8.29
N ASN A 386 16.36 -9.77 -7.21
CA ASN A 386 17.27 -9.19 -6.22
C ASN A 386 16.98 -9.79 -4.84
N LEU A 387 17.55 -10.97 -4.58
CA LEU A 387 17.24 -11.78 -3.40
C LEU A 387 18.09 -11.45 -2.17
N TYR A 388 18.85 -10.35 -2.20
CA TYR A 388 19.69 -9.98 -1.05
C TYR A 388 18.84 -9.69 0.19
N TRP A 389 17.64 -9.15 -0.02
CA TRP A 389 16.74 -8.74 1.05
C TRP A 389 15.63 -9.77 1.29
N PHE A 390 14.74 -9.92 0.31
CA PHE A 390 13.59 -10.81 0.39
C PHE A 390 13.64 -11.88 -0.70
N PHE A 391 13.24 -13.11 -0.35
CA PHE A 391 13.12 -14.20 -1.30
C PHE A 391 12.00 -13.89 -2.31
N GLY A 392 12.24 -14.04 -3.60
CA GLY A 392 11.25 -13.71 -4.63
C GLY A 392 11.11 -12.21 -4.94
N GLN A 393 11.99 -11.34 -4.43
CA GLN A 393 12.00 -9.94 -4.83
C GLN A 393 12.58 -9.75 -6.23
N ASN A 394 11.87 -9.02 -7.08
CA ASN A 394 12.37 -8.42 -8.31
C ASN A 394 12.39 -6.90 -8.12
N SER A 395 13.49 -6.25 -8.52
CA SER A 395 13.65 -4.81 -8.35
C SER A 395 14.30 -4.16 -9.56
N SER A 396 13.82 -2.97 -9.90
CA SER A 396 14.49 -2.10 -10.87
C SER A 396 15.83 -1.55 -10.39
N GLY A 397 16.06 -1.64 -9.08
CA GLY A 397 17.05 -0.84 -8.38
C GLY A 397 16.70 0.66 -8.36
N PRO A 398 17.54 1.47 -7.72
CA PRO A 398 17.37 2.92 -7.63
C PRO A 398 17.46 3.58 -9.01
N ARG A 399 16.52 4.49 -9.30
CA ARG A 399 16.52 5.33 -10.51
C ARG A 399 16.10 6.76 -10.19
N THR A 400 16.57 7.72 -10.97
CA THR A 400 16.13 9.12 -10.85
C THR A 400 14.62 9.20 -10.99
N ASN A 401 13.97 9.98 -10.10
CA ASN A 401 12.55 10.26 -10.23
C ASN A 401 12.30 11.02 -11.55
N PRO A 402 11.58 10.41 -12.52
CA PRO A 402 11.38 10.99 -13.85
C PRO A 402 10.46 12.21 -13.84
N CYS A 403 9.84 12.52 -12.68
CA CYS A 403 8.90 13.60 -12.50
C CYS A 403 9.47 14.78 -11.71
N ILE A 404 10.79 14.87 -11.45
CA ILE A 404 11.36 16.04 -10.77
C ILE A 404 11.18 17.28 -11.66
N PRO A 405 10.52 18.36 -11.18
CA PRO A 405 10.43 19.60 -11.92
C PRO A 405 11.81 20.26 -11.90
N HIS A 406 12.30 20.73 -13.05
CA HIS A 406 13.58 21.43 -13.06
C HIS A 406 13.36 22.85 -12.56
N PRO A 407 14.32 23.44 -11.81
CA PRO A 407 14.32 24.88 -11.59
C PRO A 407 14.26 25.55 -12.95
N LYS A 408 13.35 26.52 -13.14
CA LYS A 408 13.39 27.39 -14.32
C LYS A 408 14.79 27.98 -14.39
N ASP A 409 15.46 27.84 -15.53
CA ASP A 409 16.69 28.57 -15.84
C ASP A 409 16.34 30.08 -15.78
N HIS A 410 16.45 30.66 -14.59
CA HIS A 410 16.50 32.10 -14.40
C HIS A 410 17.94 32.54 -14.60
N ASP A 411 18.46 32.35 -15.81
CA ASP A 411 19.65 33.03 -16.27
C ASP A 411 19.54 33.35 -17.77
N GLU A 412 19.88 34.58 -18.09
CA GLU A 412 19.93 35.24 -19.41
C GLU A 412 18.63 35.88 -19.95
N ARG A 413 18.27 37.05 -19.39
CA ARG A 413 18.03 38.27 -20.20
C ARG A 413 18.54 39.53 -19.53
#